data_AF-A0A2I1G6J3-F1
#
_entry.id   AF-A0A2I1G6J3-F1
#
_cell.length_a   1.000
_cell.length_b   1.000
_cell.length_c   1.000
_cell.angle_alpha   90.00
_cell.angle_beta   90.00
_cell.angle_gamma   90.00
#
_symmetry.space_group_name_H-M   'P 1'
#
loop_
_entity.id
_entity.type
_entity.pdbx_description
1 polymer ?
#
loop_
_entity_poly.entity_id
_entity_poly.type
_entity_poly.pdbx_seq_one_letter_code
_entity_poly.pdbx_strand_id
1 'polypeptide(L)'
;MDSIATTGIEFAKGTLDTANIIGNAIKPYMPLINTVTNLISQIIKIYETAQYNKKICKALLVRAEAAEFAVNILQRRQDENEALFLQQAFYKSFVKFKEILQKIKDFAGDVTNLHGFRKYLKSTAIKGKFTELIDDYDTAMKDLSFTMIISSDEQKKIDNVSLEEDIAETLEFVKKVEGGIDGLSQKVNMVYQSVELLKTQASSTNSLSIFAEVHAPEVDSTFLADPPIFRKTDQRGNDPFLVRKIYKQGIEVACKPIIIPKKDTLEYQRTQTHLAILGKISESRNILLFYGIS
;
A
#
# COMPACT_ATOMS: atom_id res chain seq x y z
N MET A 1 -64.13 32.56 -24.25
CA MET A 1 -63.71 31.76 -25.40
C MET A 1 -63.13 32.70 -26.43
N ASP A 2 -62.05 32.25 -27.05
CA ASP A 2 -61.39 32.79 -28.25
C ASP A 2 -60.10 33.58 -28.02
N SER A 3 -58.99 32.84 -28.17
CA SER A 3 -57.72 33.37 -28.66
C SER A 3 -57.02 32.29 -29.50
N ILE A 4 -57.23 32.40 -30.81
CA ILE A 4 -56.24 32.46 -31.89
C ILE A 4 -54.99 31.59 -31.69
N ALA A 5 -54.92 30.50 -32.46
CA ALA A 5 -53.66 30.00 -32.99
C ALA A 5 -53.19 30.93 -34.12
N THR A 6 -51.90 31.26 -34.18
CA THR A 6 -51.01 30.98 -35.33
C THR A 6 -49.56 31.30 -34.97
N THR A 7 -48.74 30.28 -35.21
CA THR A 7 -47.28 30.19 -35.31
C THR A 7 -46.56 31.31 -36.05
N GLY A 8 -45.34 31.62 -35.59
CA GLY A 8 -44.29 32.31 -36.34
C GLY A 8 -42.93 31.94 -35.78
N ILE A 9 -42.34 30.88 -36.34
CA ILE A 9 -40.99 30.36 -36.10
C ILE A 9 -39.97 31.30 -36.76
N GLU A 10 -38.97 31.82 -36.02
CA GLU A 10 -37.63 32.16 -36.58
C GLU A 10 -36.56 32.63 -35.57
N PHE A 11 -36.45 32.02 -34.38
CA PHE A 11 -35.33 32.35 -33.46
C PHE A 11 -34.56 31.14 -32.89
N ALA A 12 -34.85 29.93 -33.37
CA ALA A 12 -34.40 28.70 -32.70
C ALA A 12 -33.21 27.97 -33.37
N LYS A 13 -32.67 28.43 -34.50
CA LYS A 13 -31.57 27.72 -35.18
C LYS A 13 -30.16 28.17 -34.76
N GLY A 14 -29.96 29.42 -34.35
CA GLY A 14 -28.63 29.92 -33.93
C GLY A 14 -28.24 29.57 -32.48
N THR A 15 -29.23 29.32 -31.62
CA THR A 15 -29.05 29.09 -30.17
C THR A 15 -28.92 27.61 -29.80
N LEU A 16 -29.40 26.70 -30.65
CA LEU A 16 -29.35 25.25 -30.44
C LEU A 16 -27.97 24.67 -30.74
N ASP A 17 -27.27 25.19 -31.75
CA ASP A 17 -25.90 24.78 -32.08
C ASP A 17 -24.89 25.25 -31.01
N THR A 18 -25.12 26.41 -30.39
CA THR A 18 -24.33 26.89 -29.24
C THR A 18 -24.64 26.09 -27.98
N ALA A 19 -25.90 25.81 -27.67
CA ALA A 19 -26.29 24.97 -26.52
C ALA A 19 -25.73 23.52 -26.58
N ASN A 20 -25.56 22.96 -27.78
CA ASN A 20 -24.98 21.63 -27.97
C ASN A 20 -23.43 21.61 -27.90
N ILE A 21 -22.79 22.77 -28.05
CA ILE A 21 -21.35 22.97 -27.85
C ILE A 21 -21.05 23.20 -26.34
N ILE A 22 -21.95 23.90 -25.64
CA ILE A 22 -21.80 24.31 -24.23
C ILE A 22 -21.70 23.11 -23.26
N GLY A 23 -22.42 22.01 -23.50
CA GLY A 23 -22.30 20.77 -22.72
C GLY A 23 -21.19 19.79 -23.16
N ASN A 24 -20.34 20.18 -24.14
CA ASN A 24 -19.40 19.27 -24.82
C ASN A 24 -17.93 19.48 -24.40
N ALA A 25 -17.57 20.66 -23.88
CA ALA A 25 -16.16 21.04 -23.66
C ALA A 25 -15.42 20.18 -22.62
N ILE A 26 -16.13 19.67 -21.59
CA ILE A 26 -15.55 18.78 -20.59
C ILE A 26 -15.37 17.33 -21.09
N LYS A 27 -16.10 16.90 -22.13
CA LYS A 27 -16.10 15.48 -22.54
C LYS A 27 -14.70 14.94 -22.86
N PRO A 28 -13.80 15.68 -23.53
CA PRO A 28 -12.41 15.24 -23.73
C PRO A 28 -11.61 15.05 -22.44
N TYR A 29 -12.01 15.70 -21.34
CA TYR A 29 -11.35 15.59 -20.03
C TYR A 29 -11.87 14.40 -19.22
N MET A 30 -13.06 13.86 -19.50
CA MET A 30 -13.67 12.80 -18.69
C MET A 30 -12.76 11.57 -18.49
N PRO A 31 -12.06 11.04 -19.51
CA PRO A 31 -11.11 9.93 -19.29
C PRO A 31 -9.97 10.31 -18.34
N LEU A 32 -9.49 11.55 -18.44
CA LEU A 32 -8.38 12.06 -17.66
C LEU A 32 -8.80 12.31 -16.20
N ILE A 33 -9.98 12.89 -15.99
CA ILE A 33 -10.59 13.08 -14.68
C ILE A 33 -10.81 11.72 -14.00
N ASN A 34 -11.39 10.74 -14.68
CA ASN A 34 -11.58 9.40 -14.12
C ASN A 34 -10.25 8.76 -13.70
N THR A 35 -9.20 8.96 -14.50
CA THR A 35 -7.85 8.48 -14.16
C THR A 35 -7.31 9.17 -12.91
N VAL A 36 -7.44 10.49 -12.83
CA VAL A 36 -7.04 11.28 -11.66
C VAL A 36 -7.80 10.87 -10.40
N THR A 37 -9.12 10.73 -10.47
CA THR A 37 -9.95 10.26 -9.35
C THR A 37 -9.51 8.88 -8.87
N ASN A 38 -9.23 7.95 -9.79
CA ASN A 38 -8.74 6.62 -9.44
C ASN A 38 -7.36 6.66 -8.77
N LEU A 39 -6.44 7.52 -9.26
CA LEU A 39 -5.13 7.70 -8.63
C LEU A 39 -5.25 8.22 -7.20
N ILE A 40 -6.12 9.21 -6.99
CA ILE A 40 -6.42 9.76 -5.66
C ILE A 40 -6.94 8.67 -4.72
N SER A 41 -7.95 7.89 -5.15
CA SER A 41 -8.47 6.78 -4.35
C SER A 41 -7.41 5.72 -4.02
N GLN A 42 -6.48 5.45 -4.95
CA GLN A 42 -5.37 4.54 -4.68
C GLN A 42 -4.38 5.11 -3.65
N ILE A 43 -4.08 6.41 -3.69
CA ILE A 43 -3.22 7.07 -2.68
C ILE A 43 -3.86 6.97 -1.28
N ILE A 44 -5.16 7.25 -1.18
CA ILE A 44 -5.91 7.13 0.09
C ILE A 44 -5.83 5.69 0.62
N LYS A 45 -6.06 4.69 -0.23
CA LYS A 45 -5.98 3.28 0.16
C LYS A 45 -4.57 2.83 0.59
N ILE A 46 -3.53 3.37 -0.04
CA ILE A 46 -2.14 3.12 0.39
C ILE A 46 -1.93 3.63 1.82
N TYR A 47 -2.45 4.81 2.15
CA TYR A 47 -2.40 5.33 3.51
C TYR A 47 -3.16 4.44 4.51
N GLU A 48 -4.38 4.00 4.19
CA GLU A 48 -5.20 3.16 5.07
C GLU A 48 -4.52 1.83 5.41
N THR A 49 -3.69 1.32 4.50
CA THR A 49 -2.97 0.05 4.64
C THR A 49 -1.51 0.20 5.05
N ALA A 50 -1.03 1.43 5.24
CA ALA A 50 0.37 1.73 5.59
C ALA A 50 0.74 1.17 6.97
N GLN A 51 1.81 0.39 7.02
CA GLN A 51 2.36 -0.13 8.28
C GLN A 51 3.53 0.72 8.77
N TYR A 52 4.36 1.23 7.85
CA TYR A 52 5.51 2.09 8.12
C TYR A 52 5.26 3.50 7.58
N ASN A 53 6.09 4.45 8.04
CA ASN A 53 6.14 5.82 7.50
C ASN A 53 4.77 6.51 7.44
N LYS A 54 3.96 6.33 8.49
CA LYS A 54 2.57 6.81 8.53
C LYS A 54 2.47 8.32 8.48
N LYS A 55 3.47 9.07 8.97
CA LYS A 55 3.45 10.54 8.97
C LYS A 55 3.77 11.07 7.56
N ILE A 56 4.71 10.47 6.85
CA ILE A 56 4.96 10.71 5.42
C ILE A 56 3.67 10.43 4.63
N CYS A 57 3.03 9.29 4.88
CA CYS A 57 1.80 8.94 4.18
C CYS A 57 0.64 9.87 4.53
N LYS A 58 0.57 10.37 5.77
CA LYS A 58 -0.42 11.38 6.16
C LYS A 58 -0.22 12.69 5.40
N ALA A 59 1.02 13.12 5.18
CA ALA A 59 1.31 14.31 4.38
C ALA A 59 0.88 14.15 2.90
N LEU A 60 1.00 12.94 2.35
CA LEU A 60 0.53 12.62 1.00
C LEU A 60 -1.00 12.49 0.94
N LEU A 61 -1.63 11.95 1.99
CA LEU A 61 -3.09 11.85 2.13
C LEU A 61 -3.74 13.23 2.07
N VAL A 62 -3.27 14.18 2.89
CA VAL A 62 -3.83 15.55 2.93
C VAL A 62 -3.84 16.20 1.54
N ARG A 63 -2.80 15.93 0.74
CA ARG A 63 -2.74 16.40 -0.65
C ARG A 63 -3.70 15.65 -1.56
N ALA A 64 -3.82 14.33 -1.43
CA ALA A 64 -4.80 13.56 -2.19
C ALA A 64 -6.24 14.06 -1.92
N GLU A 65 -6.59 14.34 -0.66
CA GLU A 65 -7.90 14.88 -0.27
C GLU A 65 -8.13 16.30 -0.85
N ALA A 66 -7.10 17.16 -0.84
CA ALA A 66 -7.18 18.48 -1.45
C ALA A 66 -7.36 18.41 -2.98
N ALA A 67 -6.65 17.50 -3.64
CA ALA A 67 -6.82 17.20 -5.07
C ALA A 67 -8.22 16.68 -5.36
N GLU A 68 -8.74 15.77 -4.53
CA GLU A 68 -10.09 15.23 -4.66
C GLU A 68 -11.14 16.34 -4.61
N PHE A 69 -11.03 17.19 -3.60
CA PHE A 69 -11.94 18.32 -3.43
C PHE A 69 -11.89 19.26 -4.64
N ALA A 70 -10.69 19.62 -5.11
CA ALA A 70 -10.53 20.53 -6.25
C ALA A 70 -11.11 19.95 -7.55
N VAL A 71 -10.87 18.66 -7.84
CA VAL A 71 -11.43 17.97 -9.01
C VAL A 71 -12.96 17.90 -8.92
N ASN A 72 -13.50 17.60 -7.73
CA ASN A 72 -14.94 17.59 -7.50
C ASN A 72 -15.59 18.96 -7.77
N ILE A 73 -14.95 20.05 -7.35
CA ILE A 73 -15.43 21.41 -7.64
C ILE A 73 -15.35 21.71 -9.14
N LEU A 74 -14.25 21.35 -9.81
CA LEU A 74 -14.08 21.53 -11.26
C LEU A 74 -15.20 20.83 -12.05
N GLN A 75 -15.55 19.60 -11.67
CA GLN A 75 -16.64 18.84 -12.29
C GLN A 75 -18.02 19.45 -12.00
N ARG A 76 -18.29 19.84 -10.75
CA ARG A 76 -19.59 20.42 -10.36
C ARG A 76 -19.86 21.76 -11.03
N ARG A 77 -18.81 22.55 -11.28
CA ARG A 77 -18.86 23.86 -11.93
C ARG A 77 -18.44 23.79 -13.39
N GLN A 78 -18.66 22.66 -14.06
CA GLN A 78 -18.21 22.47 -15.44
C GLN A 78 -18.76 23.54 -16.40
N ASP A 79 -20.00 23.98 -16.20
CA ASP A 79 -20.65 25.00 -17.02
C ASP A 79 -19.99 26.38 -16.82
N GLU A 80 -19.57 26.70 -15.59
CA GLU A 80 -18.84 27.94 -15.26
C GLU A 80 -17.39 27.91 -15.79
N ASN A 81 -16.84 26.71 -16.01
CA ASN A 81 -15.44 26.48 -16.41
C ASN A 81 -15.28 26.13 -17.89
N GLU A 82 -16.33 26.28 -18.71
CA GLU A 82 -16.31 25.91 -20.13
C GLU A 82 -15.11 26.54 -20.87
N ALA A 83 -14.88 27.83 -20.66
CA ALA A 83 -13.77 28.56 -21.26
C ALA A 83 -12.39 28.00 -20.88
N LEU A 84 -12.24 27.43 -19.67
CA LEU A 84 -11.01 26.76 -19.25
C LEU A 84 -10.82 25.44 -19.99
N PHE A 85 -11.87 24.64 -20.17
CA PHE A 85 -11.78 23.36 -20.87
C PHE A 85 -11.41 23.53 -22.35
N LEU A 86 -11.77 24.65 -22.96
CA LEU A 86 -11.36 24.99 -24.33
C LEU A 86 -9.88 25.38 -24.46
N GLN A 87 -9.18 25.66 -23.35
CA GLN A 87 -7.78 26.04 -23.38
C GLN A 87 -6.86 24.83 -23.45
N GLN A 88 -6.05 24.74 -24.52
CA GLN A 88 -5.04 23.69 -24.65
C GLN A 88 -4.01 23.71 -23.51
N ALA A 89 -3.69 24.89 -22.99
CA ALA A 89 -2.79 25.04 -21.85
C ALA A 89 -3.36 24.34 -20.59
N PHE A 90 -4.66 24.51 -20.33
CA PHE A 90 -5.33 23.86 -19.21
C PHE A 90 -5.31 22.32 -19.35
N TYR A 91 -5.57 21.79 -20.55
CA TYR A 91 -5.43 20.36 -20.82
C TYR A 91 -4.02 19.84 -20.49
N LYS A 92 -2.98 20.55 -20.96
CA LYS A 92 -1.58 20.18 -20.69
C LYS A 92 -1.26 20.21 -19.20
N SER A 93 -1.73 21.22 -18.46
CA SER A 93 -1.57 21.29 -17.00
C SER A 93 -2.27 20.13 -16.30
N PHE A 94 -3.46 19.73 -16.75
CA PHE A 94 -4.19 18.61 -16.17
C PHE A 94 -3.52 17.26 -16.46
N VAL A 95 -2.90 17.09 -17.64
CA VAL A 95 -2.08 15.90 -17.95
C VAL A 95 -0.86 15.82 -17.02
N LYS A 96 -0.15 16.94 -16.80
CA LYS A 96 0.96 16.99 -15.84
C LYS A 96 0.51 16.65 -14.42
N PHE A 97 -0.65 17.17 -14.00
CA PHE A 97 -1.23 16.86 -12.69
C PHE A 97 -1.48 15.36 -12.51
N LYS A 98 -2.04 14.69 -13.53
CA LYS A 98 -2.19 13.23 -13.56
C LYS A 98 -0.85 12.51 -13.38
N GLU A 99 0.20 12.95 -14.07
CA GLU A 99 1.54 12.36 -13.96
C GLU A 99 2.15 12.53 -12.57
N ILE A 100 1.95 13.69 -11.95
CA ILE A 100 2.43 13.97 -10.59
C ILE A 100 1.70 13.10 -9.56
N LEU A 101 0.37 12.97 -9.67
CA LEU A 101 -0.40 12.06 -8.82
C LEU A 101 0.04 10.60 -8.97
N GLN A 102 0.38 10.16 -10.20
CA GLN A 102 0.95 8.84 -10.44
C GLN A 102 2.29 8.67 -9.70
N LYS A 103 3.21 9.64 -9.82
CA LYS A 103 4.49 9.60 -9.10
C LYS A 103 4.30 9.59 -7.57
N ILE A 104 3.35 10.37 -7.05
CA ILE A 104 3.00 10.37 -5.62
C ILE A 104 2.49 9.00 -5.19
N LYS A 105 1.61 8.38 -5.97
CA LYS A 105 1.10 7.04 -5.70
C LYS A 105 2.23 6.01 -5.63
N ASP A 106 3.13 6.03 -6.61
CA ASP A 106 4.24 5.07 -6.67
C ASP A 106 5.22 5.27 -5.52
N PHE A 107 5.53 6.52 -5.18
CA PHE A 107 6.35 6.86 -4.01
C PHE A 107 5.69 6.42 -2.70
N ALA A 108 4.39 6.69 -2.51
CA ALA A 108 3.63 6.26 -1.35
C ALA A 108 3.67 4.73 -1.20
N GLY A 109 3.47 4.00 -2.30
CA GLY A 109 3.57 2.53 -2.33
C GLY A 109 4.96 2.02 -1.96
N ASP A 110 6.01 2.72 -2.40
CA ASP A 110 7.37 2.34 -2.02
C ASP A 110 7.66 2.60 -0.54
N VAL A 111 7.32 3.77 0.00
CA VAL A 111 7.69 4.13 1.38
C VAL A 111 6.85 3.46 2.45
N THR A 112 5.66 2.99 2.12
CA THR A 112 4.80 2.23 3.05
C THR A 112 5.26 0.79 3.28
N ASN A 113 6.21 0.30 2.48
CA ASN A 113 6.76 -1.05 2.56
C ASN A 113 8.29 -0.99 2.69
N LEU A 114 8.86 -1.75 3.62
CA LEU A 114 10.31 -1.88 3.80
C LEU A 114 11.05 -2.25 2.49
N HIS A 115 10.44 -3.02 1.59
CA HIS A 115 11.03 -3.39 0.30
C HIS A 115 11.19 -2.20 -0.63
N GLY A 116 10.15 -1.38 -0.78
CA GLY A 116 10.21 -0.18 -1.61
C GLY A 116 11.10 0.88 -0.98
N PHE A 117 11.02 1.03 0.34
CA PHE A 117 11.85 1.95 1.13
C PHE A 117 13.35 1.71 0.95
N ARG A 118 13.76 0.47 0.65
CA ARG A 118 15.16 0.12 0.37
C ARG A 118 15.79 0.91 -0.77
N LYS A 119 15.00 1.27 -1.78
CA LYS A 119 15.44 2.13 -2.89
C LYS A 119 15.98 3.47 -2.40
N TYR A 120 15.62 3.85 -1.18
CA TYR A 120 15.86 5.16 -0.61
C TYR A 120 16.58 5.13 0.76
N LEU A 121 17.22 4.03 1.17
CA LEU A 121 17.86 3.93 2.51
C LEU A 121 18.86 5.05 2.85
N LYS A 122 19.38 5.73 1.83
CA LYS A 122 20.05 7.01 2.05
C LYS A 122 18.97 8.04 2.38
N SER A 123 18.88 8.48 3.64
CA SER A 123 17.90 9.48 4.12
C SER A 123 17.75 10.67 3.15
N THR A 124 18.86 11.16 2.58
CA THR A 124 18.86 12.26 1.59
C THR A 124 18.07 11.95 0.32
N ALA A 125 17.98 10.69 -0.10
CA ALA A 125 17.22 10.26 -1.29
C ALA A 125 15.70 10.30 -1.05
N ILE A 126 15.23 9.82 0.12
CA ILE A 126 13.79 9.92 0.49
C ILE A 126 13.42 11.39 0.60
N LYS A 127 14.21 12.14 1.35
CA LYS A 127 13.93 13.55 1.61
C LYS A 127 13.86 14.35 0.32
N GLY A 128 14.88 14.21 -0.53
CA GLY A 128 14.91 14.87 -1.83
C GLY A 128 13.70 14.49 -2.70
N LYS A 129 13.34 13.20 -2.74
CA LYS A 129 12.22 12.76 -3.56
C LYS A 129 10.87 13.25 -3.04
N PHE A 130 10.67 13.23 -1.73
CA PHE A 130 9.47 13.75 -1.10
C PHE A 130 9.31 15.24 -1.39
N THR A 131 10.36 16.05 -1.17
CA THR A 131 10.34 17.49 -1.44
C THR A 131 10.04 17.80 -2.91
N GLU A 132 10.69 17.09 -3.85
CA GLU A 132 10.42 17.22 -5.29
C GLU A 132 8.93 16.99 -5.61
N LEU A 133 8.35 15.91 -5.08
CA LEU A 133 6.94 15.58 -5.34
C LEU A 133 5.97 16.61 -4.75
N ILE A 134 6.29 17.16 -3.57
CA ILE A 134 5.46 18.21 -2.95
C ILE A 134 5.52 19.50 -3.77
N ASP A 135 6.71 19.91 -4.22
CA ASP A 135 6.87 21.12 -5.00
C ASP A 135 6.23 21.00 -6.40
N ASP A 136 6.36 19.85 -7.05
CA ASP A 136 5.68 19.52 -8.30
C ASP A 136 4.16 19.59 -8.12
N TYR A 137 3.63 18.99 -7.05
CA TYR A 137 2.20 19.00 -6.72
C TYR A 137 1.67 20.41 -6.50
N ASP A 138 2.34 21.20 -5.65
CA ASP A 138 1.94 22.57 -5.35
C ASP A 138 1.96 23.43 -6.62
N THR A 139 2.93 23.21 -7.51
CA THR A 139 3.01 23.89 -8.81
C THR A 139 1.84 23.50 -9.71
N ALA A 140 1.52 22.21 -9.82
CA ALA A 140 0.41 21.75 -10.63
C ALA A 140 -0.96 22.24 -10.13
N MET A 141 -1.16 22.31 -8.81
CA MET A 141 -2.36 22.90 -8.20
C MET A 141 -2.51 24.38 -8.57
N LYS A 142 -1.40 25.14 -8.56
CA LYS A 142 -1.36 26.55 -8.98
C LYS A 142 -1.63 26.73 -10.47
N ASP A 143 -1.00 25.92 -11.32
CA ASP A 143 -1.18 25.95 -12.78
C ASP A 143 -2.63 25.65 -13.20
N LEU A 144 -3.33 24.83 -12.42
CA LEU A 144 -4.75 24.54 -12.60
C LEU A 144 -5.68 25.56 -11.94
N SER A 145 -5.14 26.58 -11.28
CA SER A 145 -5.91 27.56 -10.50
C SER A 145 -6.83 26.90 -9.46
N PHE A 146 -6.42 25.75 -8.91
CA PHE A 146 -7.14 25.09 -7.83
C PHE A 146 -6.93 25.87 -6.54
N THR A 147 -7.89 26.74 -6.21
CA THR A 147 -7.86 27.57 -5.00
C THR A 147 -8.12 26.72 -3.76
N MET A 148 -7.07 26.12 -3.20
CA MET A 148 -7.13 25.47 -1.89
C MET A 148 -6.12 26.10 -0.94
N ILE A 149 -6.62 26.61 0.20
CA ILE A 149 -5.82 27.21 1.28
C ILE A 149 -5.23 26.08 2.13
N ILE A 150 -4.26 25.36 1.59
CA ILE A 150 -3.24 24.78 2.47
C ILE A 150 -2.18 25.88 2.55
N SER A 151 -1.90 26.42 3.74
CA SER A 151 -0.73 27.30 3.89
C SER A 151 0.49 26.46 3.52
N SER A 152 0.94 26.56 2.27
CA SER A 152 1.97 25.71 1.67
C SER A 152 3.22 25.72 2.54
N ASP A 153 3.55 26.87 3.13
CA ASP A 153 4.76 27.04 3.94
C ASP A 153 4.63 26.40 5.33
N GLU A 154 3.52 26.59 6.05
CA GLU A 154 3.30 25.89 7.34
C GLU A 154 3.17 24.38 7.16
N GLN A 155 2.45 23.94 6.12
CA GLN A 155 2.31 22.52 5.84
C GLN A 155 3.65 21.89 5.48
N LYS A 156 4.49 22.56 4.68
CA LYS A 156 5.85 22.09 4.38
C LYS A 156 6.71 21.92 5.63
N LYS A 157 6.58 22.79 6.64
CA LYS A 157 7.29 22.62 7.92
C LYS A 157 6.82 21.36 8.65
N ILE A 158 5.51 21.15 8.75
CA ILE A 158 4.91 19.96 9.38
C ILE A 158 5.35 18.68 8.67
N ASP A 159 5.35 18.72 7.34
CA ASP A 159 5.73 17.58 6.50
C ASP A 159 7.21 17.23 6.66
N ASN A 160 8.09 18.24 6.69
CA ASN A 160 9.52 18.02 6.90
C ASN A 160 9.83 17.41 8.26
N VAL A 161 9.14 17.85 9.33
CA VAL A 161 9.27 17.22 10.66
C VAL A 161 8.80 15.77 10.62
N SER A 162 7.61 15.54 10.04
CA SER A 162 7.02 14.21 9.89
C SER A 162 7.93 13.25 9.12
N LEU A 163 8.56 13.75 8.06
CA LEU A 163 9.50 13.03 7.21
C LEU A 163 10.77 12.62 7.94
N GLU A 164 11.39 13.54 8.68
CA GLU A 164 12.61 13.24 9.45
C GLU A 164 12.35 12.21 10.55
N GLU A 165 11.21 12.34 11.25
CA GLU A 165 10.82 11.39 12.30
C GLU A 165 10.60 9.97 11.74
N ASP A 166 9.85 9.84 10.65
CA ASP A 166 9.57 8.55 10.02
C ASP A 166 10.82 7.89 9.43
N ILE A 167 11.71 8.69 8.80
CA ILE A 167 13.00 8.20 8.30
C ILE A 167 13.85 7.70 9.47
N ALA A 168 13.93 8.45 10.57
CA ALA A 168 14.71 8.05 11.74
C ALA A 168 14.18 6.75 12.36
N GLU A 169 12.87 6.64 12.58
CA GLU A 169 12.22 5.45 13.12
C GLU A 169 12.46 4.22 12.23
N THR A 170 12.25 4.35 10.92
CA THR A 170 12.45 3.24 9.97
C THR A 170 13.92 2.83 9.89
N LEU A 171 14.86 3.78 9.88
CA LEU A 171 16.29 3.48 9.89
C LEU A 171 16.73 2.81 11.20
N GLU A 172 16.18 3.21 12.34
CA GLU A 172 16.46 2.57 13.63
C GLU A 172 15.91 1.14 13.67
N PHE A 173 14.68 0.93 13.18
CA PHE A 173 14.09 -0.40 13.05
C PHE A 173 14.96 -1.30 12.15
N VAL A 174 15.33 -0.80 10.98
CA VAL A 174 16.21 -1.49 10.03
C VAL A 174 17.54 -1.83 10.71
N LYS A 175 18.20 -0.90 11.42
CA LYS A 175 19.44 -1.18 12.14
C LYS A 175 19.29 -2.29 13.20
N LYS A 176 18.21 -2.26 13.99
CA LYS A 176 17.95 -3.25 15.06
C LYS A 176 17.66 -4.64 14.52
N VAL A 177 16.98 -4.73 13.38
CA VAL A 177 16.60 -6.02 12.77
C VAL A 177 17.69 -6.57 11.84
N GLU A 178 18.47 -5.70 11.19
CA GLU A 178 19.43 -6.08 10.14
C GLU A 178 20.91 -6.11 10.60
N GLY A 179 21.21 -5.77 11.86
CA GLY A 179 22.58 -5.80 12.38
C GLY A 179 23.45 -4.62 11.92
N GLY A 180 22.82 -3.50 11.54
CA GLY A 180 23.47 -2.28 11.07
C GLY A 180 23.30 -1.99 9.57
N ILE A 181 23.67 -0.77 9.15
CA ILE A 181 23.58 -0.31 7.75
C ILE A 181 24.54 -1.09 6.82
N ASP A 182 25.60 -1.66 7.38
CA ASP A 182 26.60 -2.45 6.67
C ASP A 182 26.16 -3.92 6.46
N GLY A 183 25.06 -4.33 7.11
CA GLY A 183 24.44 -5.65 7.04
C GLY A 183 23.48 -5.81 5.86
N LEU A 184 23.95 -5.50 4.64
CA LEU A 184 23.24 -5.68 3.37
C LEU A 184 23.01 -7.18 3.03
N SER A 185 22.56 -8.00 3.98
CA SER A 185 22.21 -9.40 3.74
C SER A 185 20.73 -9.49 3.38
N GLN A 186 20.47 -9.79 2.11
CA GLN A 186 19.15 -9.89 1.47
C GLN A 186 18.15 -10.85 2.15
N LYS A 187 18.59 -11.75 3.05
CA LYS A 187 17.78 -12.90 3.49
C LYS A 187 16.85 -12.63 4.68
N VAL A 188 17.31 -11.97 5.75
CA VAL A 188 16.50 -11.77 6.97
C VAL A 188 15.25 -10.91 6.70
N ASN A 189 15.37 -9.98 5.76
CA ASN A 189 14.26 -9.12 5.36
C ASN A 189 13.26 -9.80 4.41
N MET A 190 13.67 -10.75 3.56
CA MET A 190 12.70 -11.56 2.80
C MET A 190 11.83 -12.37 3.75
N VAL A 191 12.40 -12.89 4.84
CA VAL A 191 11.65 -13.64 5.86
C VAL A 191 10.61 -12.76 6.54
N TYR A 192 11.03 -11.63 7.11
CA TYR A 192 10.09 -10.73 7.80
C TYR A 192 8.98 -10.23 6.87
N GLN A 193 9.34 -9.84 5.64
CA GLN A 193 8.38 -9.39 4.63
C GLN A 193 7.44 -10.51 4.17
N SER A 194 7.96 -11.72 3.96
CA SER A 194 7.13 -12.89 3.64
C SER A 194 6.12 -13.13 4.76
N VAL A 195 6.55 -13.02 6.02
CA VAL A 195 5.68 -13.21 7.19
C VAL A 195 4.61 -12.13 7.29
N GLU A 196 4.96 -10.86 7.05
CA GLU A 196 4.02 -9.74 7.09
C GLU A 196 2.98 -9.79 5.95
N LEU A 197 3.43 -10.16 4.74
CA LEU A 197 2.55 -10.42 3.59
C LEU A 197 1.61 -11.59 3.88
N LEU A 198 2.14 -12.72 4.38
CA LEU A 198 1.34 -13.90 4.76
C LEU A 198 0.31 -13.56 5.86
N LYS A 199 0.68 -12.74 6.85
CA LYS A 199 -0.23 -12.31 7.93
C LYS A 199 -1.36 -11.41 7.42
N THR A 200 -1.04 -10.44 6.57
CA THR A 200 -2.02 -9.50 5.99
C THR A 200 -3.00 -10.22 5.06
N GLN A 201 -2.52 -11.17 4.27
CA GLN A 201 -3.35 -11.99 3.39
C GLN A 201 -4.22 -13.00 4.15
N ALA A 202 -3.75 -13.59 5.27
CA ALA A 202 -4.60 -14.41 6.15
C ALA A 202 -5.75 -13.64 6.82
N SER A 203 -5.59 -12.33 6.99
CA SER A 203 -6.61 -11.46 7.57
C SER A 203 -7.64 -10.98 6.54
N SER A 204 -7.30 -11.04 5.25
CA SER A 204 -8.14 -10.60 4.14
C SER A 204 -8.91 -11.82 3.58
N THR A 205 -10.18 -11.95 3.95
CA THR A 205 -11.03 -13.13 3.70
C THR A 205 -11.33 -13.49 2.23
N ASN A 206 -10.69 -12.87 1.23
CA ASN A 206 -11.16 -12.94 -0.16
C ASN A 206 -10.10 -13.14 -1.28
N SER A 207 -8.85 -13.49 -0.99
CA SER A 207 -7.87 -13.78 -2.06
C SER A 207 -7.29 -15.19 -1.94
N LEU A 208 -7.87 -16.10 -2.74
CA LEU A 208 -7.67 -17.56 -2.73
C LEU A 208 -6.45 -18.06 -3.54
N SER A 209 -5.60 -17.21 -4.11
CA SER A 209 -4.79 -17.63 -5.28
C SER A 209 -3.25 -17.52 -5.21
N ILE A 210 -2.60 -17.46 -4.03
CA ILE A 210 -1.11 -17.41 -3.97
C ILE A 210 -0.49 -18.40 -2.96
N PHE A 211 -1.25 -19.36 -2.39
CA PHE A 211 -0.67 -20.37 -1.47
C PHE A 211 0.14 -21.49 -2.16
N ALA A 212 0.39 -21.40 -3.46
CA ALA A 212 0.87 -22.53 -4.25
C ALA A 212 2.38 -22.86 -4.09
N GLU A 213 3.20 -22.01 -3.46
CA GLU A 213 4.66 -22.19 -3.49
C GLU A 213 5.41 -22.08 -2.15
N VAL A 214 4.72 -21.86 -1.01
CA VAL A 214 5.39 -21.80 0.30
C VAL A 214 4.80 -22.81 1.26
N HIS A 215 5.50 -23.95 1.39
CA HIS A 215 5.18 -24.99 2.36
C HIS A 215 6.16 -24.94 3.54
N ALA A 216 5.70 -25.34 4.73
CA ALA A 216 6.62 -25.65 5.81
C ALA A 216 7.58 -26.76 5.36
N PRO A 217 8.86 -26.73 5.77
CA PRO A 217 9.77 -27.83 5.54
C PRO A 217 9.16 -29.13 6.09
N GLU A 218 9.24 -30.21 5.32
CA GLU A 218 8.91 -31.55 5.80
C GLU A 218 10.15 -32.19 6.43
N VAL A 219 9.96 -32.76 7.62
CA VAL A 219 10.98 -33.49 8.35
C VAL A 219 10.60 -34.96 8.30
N ASP A 220 11.48 -35.77 7.72
CA ASP A 220 11.33 -37.22 7.79
C ASP A 220 11.33 -37.66 9.26
N SER A 221 10.27 -38.36 9.68
CA SER A 221 10.08 -38.82 11.05
C SER A 221 11.22 -39.71 11.54
N THR A 222 11.94 -40.39 10.63
CA THR A 222 13.11 -41.22 10.97
C THR A 222 14.28 -40.39 11.50
N PHE A 223 14.32 -39.08 11.22
CA PHE A 223 15.32 -38.16 11.79
C PHE A 223 14.98 -37.67 13.19
N LEU A 224 13.81 -38.02 13.73
CA LEU A 224 13.37 -37.66 15.08
C LEU A 224 13.41 -38.87 16.00
N ALA A 225 14.33 -38.87 16.95
CA ALA A 225 14.43 -39.89 17.97
C ALA A 225 13.97 -39.37 19.34
N ASP A 226 13.50 -40.26 20.19
CA ASP A 226 13.30 -39.95 21.60
C ASP A 226 14.65 -39.81 22.32
N PRO A 227 14.75 -39.00 23.39
CA PRO A 227 15.97 -38.91 24.17
C PRO A 227 16.35 -40.29 24.74
N PRO A 228 17.65 -40.62 24.87
CA PRO A 228 18.10 -41.93 25.37
C PRO A 228 17.53 -42.32 26.73
N ILE A 229 17.18 -41.32 27.55
CA ILE A 229 16.49 -41.50 28.83
C ILE A 229 15.31 -40.52 28.84
N PHE A 230 14.10 -41.06 28.78
CA PHE A 230 12.88 -40.26 28.90
C PHE A 230 12.64 -39.84 30.35
N ARG A 231 12.50 -38.54 30.58
CA ARG A 231 12.24 -37.93 31.89
C ARG A 231 10.88 -37.24 31.87
N LYS A 232 10.25 -37.10 33.04
CA LYS A 232 9.01 -36.31 33.18
C LYS A 232 9.18 -34.86 32.70
N THR A 233 10.39 -34.31 32.77
CA THR A 233 10.74 -32.97 32.28
C THR A 233 10.80 -32.85 30.75
N ASP A 234 10.82 -33.97 30.02
CA ASP A 234 10.81 -33.98 28.56
C ASP A 234 9.41 -33.73 27.99
N GLN A 235 8.38 -33.66 28.83
CA GLN A 235 7.05 -33.19 28.49
C GLN A 235 6.74 -31.89 29.23
N ARG A 236 6.24 -30.88 28.50
CA ARG A 236 5.90 -29.57 29.05
C ARG A 236 4.55 -29.07 28.55
N GLY A 237 3.81 -28.39 29.42
CA GLY A 237 2.55 -27.73 29.10
C GLY A 237 1.33 -28.62 29.28
N ASN A 238 0.21 -28.19 28.71
CA ASN A 238 -1.06 -28.93 28.71
C ASN A 238 -1.22 -29.70 27.41
N ASP A 239 -2.08 -30.72 27.43
CA ASP A 239 -2.41 -31.53 26.26
C ASP A 239 -2.89 -30.68 25.05
N PRO A 240 -2.33 -30.86 23.84
CA PRO A 240 -1.23 -31.76 23.50
C PRO A 240 0.13 -31.25 24.02
N PHE A 241 0.81 -32.13 24.77
CA PHE A 241 2.09 -31.82 25.41
C PHE A 241 3.18 -31.47 24.39
N LEU A 242 4.04 -30.52 24.75
CA LEU A 242 5.30 -30.30 24.05
C LEU A 242 6.28 -31.40 24.47
N VAL A 243 6.83 -32.15 23.52
CA VAL A 243 7.72 -33.30 23.76
C VAL A 243 9.12 -32.97 23.26
N ARG A 244 10.14 -33.19 24.10
CA ARG A 244 11.54 -33.09 23.70
C ARG A 244 11.93 -34.30 22.84
N LYS A 245 12.59 -34.05 21.70
CA LYS A 245 13.15 -35.05 20.79
C LYS A 245 14.57 -34.69 20.36
N ILE A 246 15.27 -35.66 19.77
CA ILE A 246 16.59 -35.49 19.18
C ILE A 246 16.47 -35.55 17.65
N TYR A 247 16.72 -34.43 16.98
CA TYR A 247 16.76 -34.30 15.54
C TYR A 247 18.17 -34.58 14.99
N LYS A 248 18.26 -35.37 13.91
CA LYS A 248 19.53 -35.73 13.22
C LYS A 248 20.64 -36.16 14.20
N GLN A 249 20.25 -36.96 15.20
CA GLN A 249 21.15 -37.59 16.18
C GLN A 249 22.00 -36.62 17.02
N GLY A 250 21.69 -35.32 17.07
CA GLY A 250 22.52 -34.37 17.82
C GLY A 250 21.88 -33.04 18.19
N ILE A 251 20.69 -32.72 17.67
CA ILE A 251 20.02 -31.44 17.93
C ILE A 251 18.81 -31.68 18.81
N GLU A 252 18.76 -31.06 19.99
CA GLU A 252 17.56 -31.11 20.82
C GLU A 252 16.48 -30.20 20.24
N VAL A 253 15.29 -30.77 20.02
CA VAL A 253 14.14 -30.06 19.47
C VAL A 253 12.91 -30.29 20.34
N ALA A 254 11.94 -29.39 20.21
CA ALA A 254 10.64 -29.51 20.86
C ALA A 254 9.58 -29.78 19.79
N CYS A 255 8.86 -30.89 19.92
CA CYS A 255 7.79 -31.30 19.03
C CYS A 255 6.44 -31.05 19.71
N LYS A 256 5.53 -30.36 19.01
CA LYS A 256 4.14 -30.20 19.46
C LYS A 256 3.23 -30.96 18.49
N PRO A 257 2.43 -31.93 18.95
CA PRO A 257 1.42 -32.56 18.13
C PRO A 257 0.42 -31.53 17.62
N ILE A 258 0.11 -31.59 16.32
CA ILE A 258 -0.91 -30.75 15.68
C ILE A 258 -1.91 -31.62 14.95
N ILE A 259 -3.16 -31.19 14.94
CA ILE A 259 -4.20 -31.79 14.10
C ILE A 259 -4.33 -30.89 12.87
N ILE A 260 -4.02 -31.42 11.70
CA ILE A 260 -4.18 -30.69 10.44
C ILE A 260 -5.67 -30.77 10.04
N PRO A 261 -6.38 -29.64 9.88
CA PRO A 261 -7.78 -29.65 9.48
C PRO A 261 -7.99 -30.27 8.09
N LYS A 262 -9.23 -30.64 7.77
CA LYS A 262 -9.56 -31.19 6.45
C LYS A 262 -9.22 -30.18 5.35
N LYS A 263 -8.67 -30.70 4.24
CA LYS A 263 -8.41 -29.92 3.02
C LYS A 263 -9.68 -29.17 2.59
N ASP A 264 -9.51 -28.00 2.01
CA ASP A 264 -10.58 -27.10 1.52
C ASP A 264 -11.42 -26.40 2.61
N THR A 265 -11.00 -26.45 3.88
CA THR A 265 -11.57 -25.62 4.96
C THR A 265 -10.79 -24.32 5.17
N LEU A 266 -11.46 -23.27 5.67
CA LEU A 266 -10.81 -22.02 6.07
C LEU A 266 -9.75 -22.26 7.17
N GLU A 267 -10.00 -23.22 8.07
CA GLU A 267 -9.06 -23.61 9.12
C GLU A 267 -7.80 -24.28 8.57
N TYR A 268 -7.93 -25.12 7.54
CA TYR A 268 -6.79 -25.69 6.83
C TYR A 268 -5.93 -24.59 6.21
N GLN A 269 -6.55 -23.60 5.56
CA GLN A 269 -5.83 -22.47 4.98
C GLN A 269 -5.08 -21.66 6.05
N ARG A 270 -5.74 -21.31 7.16
CA ARG A 270 -5.09 -20.64 8.29
C ARG A 270 -3.91 -21.44 8.84
N THR A 271 -4.08 -22.76 8.96
CA THR A 271 -3.01 -23.66 9.40
C THR A 271 -1.85 -23.65 8.41
N GLN A 272 -2.10 -23.74 7.10
CA GLN A 272 -1.06 -23.64 6.07
C GLN A 272 -0.35 -22.29 6.09
N THR A 273 -1.06 -21.18 6.30
CA THR A 273 -0.42 -19.86 6.41
C THR A 273 0.52 -19.79 7.61
N HIS A 274 0.10 -20.27 8.78
CA HIS A 274 0.96 -20.30 9.96
C HIS A 274 2.20 -21.17 9.72
N LEU A 275 2.04 -22.31 9.06
CA LEU A 275 3.14 -23.21 8.72
C LEU A 275 4.12 -22.57 7.72
N ALA A 276 3.61 -21.88 6.70
CA ALA A 276 4.43 -21.11 5.76
C ALA A 276 5.22 -19.99 6.46
N ILE A 277 4.59 -19.28 7.41
CA ILE A 277 5.24 -18.27 8.25
C ILE A 277 6.38 -18.90 9.07
N LEU A 278 6.12 -20.03 9.74
CA LEU A 278 7.13 -20.73 10.53
C LEU A 278 8.30 -21.22 9.66
N GLY A 279 7.98 -21.77 8.48
CA GLY A 279 8.96 -22.15 7.46
C GLY A 279 9.86 -20.98 7.06
N LYS A 280 9.28 -19.79 6.83
CA LYS A 280 10.07 -18.59 6.53
C LYS A 280 10.91 -18.14 7.72
N ILE A 281 10.34 -18.10 8.92
CA ILE A 281 11.06 -17.73 10.16
C ILE A 281 12.28 -18.63 10.39
N SER A 282 12.24 -19.90 9.96
CA SER A 282 13.38 -20.81 10.06
C SER A 282 14.63 -20.35 9.29
N GLU A 283 14.47 -19.51 8.26
CA GLU A 283 15.60 -18.95 7.52
C GLU A 283 16.28 -17.79 8.29
N SER A 284 15.70 -17.32 9.40
CA SER A 284 16.25 -16.27 10.27
C SER A 284 17.28 -16.82 11.25
N ARG A 285 18.40 -16.11 11.41
CA ARG A 285 19.45 -16.43 12.40
C ARG A 285 19.14 -15.91 13.81
N ASN A 286 18.10 -15.11 13.96
CA ASN A 286 17.81 -14.35 15.19
C ASN A 286 16.67 -14.95 16.03
N ILE A 287 16.04 -16.04 15.59
CA ILE A 287 14.90 -16.68 16.26
C ILE A 287 15.20 -18.17 16.42
N LEU A 288 14.61 -18.81 17.44
CA LEU A 288 14.65 -20.26 17.60
C LEU A 288 14.17 -20.96 16.31
N LEU A 289 15.00 -21.84 15.76
CA LEU A 289 14.82 -22.48 14.47
C LEU A 289 13.59 -23.41 14.46
N PHE A 290 12.66 -23.15 13.54
CA PHE A 290 11.59 -24.09 13.19
C PHE A 290 12.12 -25.09 12.15
N TYR A 291 12.23 -26.37 12.52
CA TYR A 291 12.83 -27.38 11.63
C TYR A 291 11.88 -27.95 10.59
N GLY A 292 10.56 -27.87 10.83
CA GLY A 292 9.55 -28.38 9.92
C GLY A 292 8.43 -29.16 10.60
N ILE A 293 7.58 -29.78 9.79
CA ILE A 293 6.51 -30.69 10.21
C ILE A 293 6.95 -32.11 9.89
N SER A 294 6.72 -33.03 10.83
CA SER A 294 6.93 -34.47 10.64
C SER A 294 5.61 -35.21 10.61
#